data_AF-A0A0G1YQF7-F1
#
_entry.id   AF-A0A0G1YQF7-F1
#
_cell.length_a   1.000
_cell.length_b   1.000
_cell.length_c   1.000
_cell.angle_alpha   90.00
_cell.angle_beta   90.00
_cell.angle_gamma   90.00
#
_symmetry.space_group_name_H-M   'P 1'
#
loop_
_entity.id
_entity.type
_entity.pdbx_description
1 polymer ?
#
loop_
_entity_poly.entity_id
_entity_poly.type
_entity_poly.pdbx_seq_one_letter_code
_entity_poly.pdbx_strand_id
1 'polypeptide(L)' 'MDSATAQFFINVKDNDFLNHQNTSAEGFGYAVFGRVIEGMEVVQKIEKVKTGAHSTHQNVPVEPVVIQSMRIVS' A
#
# COMPACT_ATOMS: atom_id res chain seq x y z
N MET A 1 -17.25 4.60 -6.12
CA MET A 1 -16.80 4.09 -4.82
C MET A 1 -16.20 2.70 -4.97
N ASP A 2 -16.96 1.75 -5.52
CA ASP A 2 -16.59 0.33 -5.50
C ASP A 2 -15.71 -0.10 -6.68
N SER A 3 -14.47 0.41 -6.73
CA SER A 3 -13.51 0.08 -7.79
C SER A 3 -12.31 -0.76 -7.32
N ALA A 4 -12.22 -1.07 -6.03
CA ALA A 4 -11.12 -1.88 -5.49
C ALA A 4 -11.19 -3.33 -6.03
N THR A 5 -10.04 -3.85 -6.47
CA THR A 5 -9.92 -5.21 -7.01
C THR A 5 -8.87 -6.02 -6.23
N ALA A 6 -7.60 -5.96 -6.64
CA ALA A 6 -6.54 -6.78 -6.07
C ALA A 6 -5.36 -5.99 -5.48
N GLN A 7 -5.25 -4.68 -5.79
CA GLN A 7 -4.15 -3.85 -5.30
C GLN A 7 -4.38 -3.48 -3.83
N PHE A 8 -3.30 -3.46 -3.05
CA PHE A 8 -3.27 -2.99 -1.67
C PHE A 8 -2.03 -2.14 -1.42
N PHE A 9 -2.03 -1.39 -0.32
CA PHE A 9 -0.86 -0.66 0.16
C PHE A 9 -0.74 -0.83 1.68
N ILE A 10 0.47 -0.59 2.20
CA ILE A 10 0.76 -0.58 3.63
C ILE A 10 1.09 0.84 4.04
N ASN A 11 0.40 1.36 5.05
CA ASN A 11 0.75 2.64 5.66
C ASN A 11 2.07 2.52 6.43
N VAL A 12 3.06 3.36 6.10
CA VAL A 12 4.36 3.46 6.79
C VAL A 12 4.42 4.61 7.80
N LYS A 13 3.35 5.43 7.82
CA LYS A 13 3.09 6.55 8.72
C LYS A 13 1.59 6.66 8.96
N ASP A 14 1.19 7.50 9.91
CA ASP A 14 -0.21 7.85 10.13
C ASP A 14 -0.69 8.77 8.99
N ASN A 15 -1.56 8.25 8.13
CA ASN A 15 -2.06 8.92 6.93
C ASN A 15 -3.55 9.27 7.08
N ASP A 16 -3.89 10.13 8.04
CA ASP A 16 -5.28 10.42 8.40
C ASP A 16 -6.12 10.99 7.25
N PHE A 17 -5.47 11.62 6.27
CA PHE A 17 -6.13 12.14 5.07
C PHE A 17 -6.73 11.04 4.17
N LEU A 18 -6.33 9.78 4.35
CA LEU A 18 -6.88 8.62 3.63
C LEU A 18 -8.13 8.06 4.31
N ASN A 19 -8.45 8.50 5.53
CA ASN A 19 -9.59 7.99 6.28
C ASN A 19 -10.92 8.41 5.62
N HIS A 20 -11.94 7.58 5.80
CA HIS A 20 -13.30 7.90 5.40
C HIS A 20 -13.81 9.14 6.14
N GLN A 21 -14.31 10.11 5.40
CA GLN A 21 -14.89 11.34 5.93
C GLN A 21 -16.40 11.41 5.66
N ASN A 22 -16.84 11.01 4.47
CA ASN A 22 -18.24 11.00 4.05
C ASN A 22 -18.43 10.18 2.75
N THR A 23 -19.66 10.13 2.22
CA THR A 23 -20.02 9.36 1.02
C THR A 23 -19.83 10.12 -0.30
N SER A 24 -19.15 11.26 -0.31
CA SER A 24 -18.75 11.94 -1.56
C SER A 24 -17.58 11.21 -2.21
N ALA A 25 -17.43 11.34 -3.53
CA ALA A 25 -16.33 10.71 -4.27
C ALA A 25 -14.94 11.08 -3.70
N GLU A 26 -14.80 12.29 -3.17
CA GLU A 26 -13.56 12.80 -2.56
C GLU A 26 -13.38 12.33 -1.11
N GLY A 27 -14.48 12.16 -0.37
CA GLY A 27 -14.48 11.85 1.06
C GLY A 27 -14.54 10.37 1.40
N PHE A 28 -14.65 9.46 0.43
CA PHE A 28 -14.87 8.04 0.71
C PHE A 28 -13.70 7.36 1.39
N GLY A 29 -12.48 7.82 1.11
CA GLY A 29 -11.24 7.30 1.69
C GLY A 29 -10.90 5.88 1.23
N TYR A 30 -10.02 5.24 2.01
CA TYR A 30 -9.47 3.92 1.74
C TYR A 30 -9.75 2.96 2.90
N ALA A 31 -10.33 1.80 2.60
CA ALA A 31 -10.70 0.83 3.61
C ALA A 31 -9.47 0.11 4.20
N VAL A 32 -9.24 0.28 5.50
CA VAL A 32 -8.27 -0.54 6.26
C VAL A 32 -8.92 -1.88 6.58
N PHE A 33 -8.25 -2.98 6.23
CA PHE A 33 -8.74 -4.35 6.43
C PHE A 33 -7.76 -5.27 7.21
N GLY A 34 -6.62 -4.73 7.64
CA GLY A 34 -5.60 -5.49 8.36
C GLY A 34 -4.45 -4.62 8.82
N ARG A 35 -3.51 -5.23 9.56
CA ARG A 35 -2.27 -4.59 10.02
C ARG A 35 -1.10 -5.56 9.95
N VAL A 36 0.09 -5.02 9.77
CA VAL A 36 1.33 -5.77 9.90
C VAL A 36 1.55 -6.09 11.38
N ILE A 37 1.60 -7.38 11.74
CA ILE A 37 1.84 -7.82 13.12
C ILE A 37 3.32 -8.14 13.38
N GLU A 38 4.05 -8.51 12.33
CA GLU A 38 5.48 -8.86 12.34
C GLU A 38 6.11 -8.43 11.01
N GLY A 39 7.42 -8.14 11.00
CA GLY A 39 8.14 -7.79 9.77
C GLY A 39 8.00 -6.33 9.32
N MET A 40 7.62 -5.41 10.21
CA MET A 40 7.48 -3.99 9.85
C MET A 40 8.83 -3.36 9.44
N GLU A 41 9.94 -3.88 9.97
CA GLU A 41 11.29 -3.51 9.54
C GLU A 41 11.58 -3.89 8.07
N VAL A 42 10.94 -4.94 7.54
CA VAL A 42 11.02 -5.29 6.11
C VAL A 42 10.26 -4.25 5.29
N VAL A 43 9.07 -3.87 5.73
CA VAL A 43 8.28 -2.81 5.07
C VAL A 43 9.05 -1.48 5.04
N GLN A 44 9.69 -1.10 6.15
CA GLN A 44 10.52 0.11 6.24
C GLN A 44 11.78 0.05 5.35
N LYS A 45 12.33 -1.14 5.11
CA LYS A 45 13.42 -1.32 4.13
C LYS A 45 12.90 -1.13 2.71
N ILE A 46 11.72 -1.66 2.39
CA ILE A 46 11.06 -1.53 1.10
C ILE A 46 10.74 -0.05 0.80
N GLU A 47 10.23 0.71 1.78
CA GLU A 47 9.94 2.15 1.63
C GLU A 47 11.15 2.96 1.14
N LYS A 48 12.37 2.53 1.47
CA LYS A 48 13.62 3.26 1.22
C LYS A 48 14.34 2.84 -0.05
N VAL A 49 13.81 1.86 -0.81
CA VAL A 49 14.47 1.42 -2.05
C VAL A 49 14.51 2.56 -3.06
N LYS A 50 15.52 2.54 -3.94
CA LYS A 50 15.63 3.52 -5.01
C LYS A 50 14.44 3.36 -5.97
N THR A 51 13.76 4.46 -6.26
CA THR A 51 12.65 4.50 -7.22
C THR A 51 12.98 5.36 -8.43
N GLY A 52 12.21 5.18 -9.50
CA GLY A 52 12.29 5.96 -10.73
C GLY A 52 10.95 6.00 -11.45
N ALA A 53 10.94 6.61 -12.63
CA ALA A 53 9.79 6.56 -13.53
C ALA A 53 9.91 5.34 -14.46
N HIS A 54 8.78 4.67 -14.71
CA HIS A 54 8.69 3.57 -15.65
C HIS A 54 7.40 3.70 -16.49
N SER A 55 7.55 4.09 -17.76
CA SER A 55 6.43 4.47 -18.63
C SER A 55 5.58 5.58 -17.97
N THR A 56 4.26 5.41 -17.87
CA THR A 56 3.34 6.36 -17.22
C THR A 56 3.35 6.29 -15.69
N HIS A 57 4.10 5.35 -15.09
CA HIS A 57 4.13 5.16 -13.64
C HIS A 57 5.33 5.88 -13.02
N GLN A 58 5.08 6.59 -11.92
CA GLN A 58 6.10 7.21 -11.08
C GLN A 58 6.31 6.38 -9.82
N ASN A 59 7.46 6.56 -9.16
CA ASN A 59 7.80 5.89 -7.89
C ASN A 59 7.91 4.36 -8.00
N VAL A 60 8.28 3.84 -9.17
CA VAL A 60 8.51 2.40 -9.37
C VAL A 60 9.90 2.03 -8.84
N PRO A 61 10.05 1.02 -7.98
CA PRO A 61 11.36 0.51 -7.57
C PRO A 61 12.26 0.20 -8.77
N VAL A 62 13.50 0.67 -8.75
CA VAL A 62 14.48 0.39 -9.81
C VAL A 62 14.77 -1.10 -9.89
N GLU A 63 14.88 -1.74 -8.73
CA GLU A 63 14.90 -3.20 -8.58
C GLU A 63 13.52 -3.65 -8.08
N PRO A 64 12.82 -4.57 -8.80
CA PRO A 64 11.49 -5.01 -8.40
C PRO A 64 11.46 -5.66 -7.01
N VAL A 65 10.51 -5.22 -6.18
CA VAL A 65 10.18 -5.85 -4.89
C VAL A 65 9.08 -6.87 -5.13
N VAL A 66 9.41 -8.16 -5.06
CA VAL A 66 8.52 -9.26 -5.48
C VAL A 66 7.98 -10.02 -4.28
N ILE A 67 6.65 -10.15 -4.20
CA ILE A 67 6.00 -11.12 -3.30
C ILE A 67 6.13 -12.50 -3.94
N GLN A 68 7.05 -13.32 -3.43
CA GLN A 68 7.34 -14.64 -4.00
C GLN A 68 6.24 -15.66 -3.74
N SER A 69 5.59 -15.60 -2.57
CA SER A 69 4.46 -16.45 -2.21
C SER A 69 3.60 -15.79 -1.13
N MET A 70 2.34 -16.18 -1.07
CA MET A 70 1.41 -15.81 0.00
C MET A 70 0.77 -17.07 0.58
N ARG A 71 0.59 -17.11 1.90
CA ARG A 71 -0.02 -18.24 2.61
C ARG A 71 -0.93 -17.72 3.71
N ILE A 72 -2.09 -18.34 3.84
CA ILE A 72 -2.93 -18.19 5.02
C ILE A 72 -2.35 -19.13 6.07
N VAL A 73 -1.95 -18.58 7.22
CA VAL A 73 -1.49 -19.34 8.38
C VAL A 73 -2.63 -19.34 9.38
N SER A 74 -3.14 -20.53 9.68
CA SER A 74 -4.24 -20.79 10.63
C SER A 74 -3.71 -21.34 11.94
#